data_AF-A0AAD1KDT9-F1
#
_entry.id   AF-A0AAD1KDT9-F1
#
_cell.length_a   1.000
_cell.length_b   1.000
_cell.length_c   1.000
_cell.angle_alpha   90.00
_cell.angle_beta   90.00
_cell.angle_gamma   90.00
#
_symmetry.space_group_name_H-M   'P 1'
#
loop_
_entity.id
_entity.type
_entity.pdbx_description
1 polymer ?
#
loop_
_entity_poly.entity_id
_entity_poly.type
_entity_poly.pdbx_seq_one_letter_code
_entity_poly.pdbx_strand_id
1 'polypeptide(L)'
;MILKRFAIVNVLLFLVSSCSLNATLANNSIVGMRYINECKSFIERRTSEAISENIDTAYVEIFKKGVVVAFTDGAVGTFGVRDKGYKQHWACGFLRNELVYVTAPMQEPIWDLKPEERFENYELDVKELLFYKEKGEFKYCCEQLFSPDNIKKHNPDF
;
A
#
# COMPACT_ATOMS: atom_id res chain seq x y z
N MET A 1 16.76 61.53 -38.75
CA MET A 1 15.34 61.16 -38.77
C MET A 1 15.23 59.63 -38.67
N ILE A 2 14.87 59.17 -37.46
CA ILE A 2 14.13 57.93 -37.11
C ILE A 2 14.54 56.63 -37.83
N LEU A 3 15.44 55.87 -37.22
CA LEU A 3 15.52 54.42 -37.42
C LEU A 3 14.30 53.76 -36.75
N LYS A 4 13.44 53.15 -37.57
CA LYS A 4 12.26 52.40 -37.16
C LYS A 4 12.65 50.98 -36.73
N ARG A 5 12.34 50.68 -35.46
CA ARG A 5 11.85 49.41 -34.89
C ARG A 5 12.17 48.11 -35.63
N PHE A 6 12.85 47.18 -34.94
CA PHE A 6 12.44 45.77 -34.93
C PHE A 6 12.62 45.21 -33.51
N ALA A 7 11.49 45.09 -32.81
CA ALA A 7 11.38 44.33 -31.59
C ALA A 7 11.25 42.85 -31.98
N ILE A 8 12.22 42.03 -31.58
CA ILE A 8 12.07 40.57 -31.56
C ILE A 8 12.28 40.18 -30.09
N VAL A 9 11.23 40.37 -29.30
CA VAL A 9 11.12 39.81 -27.96
C VAL A 9 9.80 39.06 -27.94
N ASN A 10 9.89 37.75 -28.13
CA ASN A 10 8.89 36.68 -28.00
C ASN A 10 9.45 35.57 -28.91
N VAL A 11 9.91 34.43 -28.42
CA VAL A 11 9.09 33.34 -27.89
C VAL A 11 10.01 32.45 -27.08
N LEU A 12 9.83 32.38 -25.76
CA LEU A 12 10.30 31.28 -24.91
C LEU A 12 9.37 31.18 -23.70
N LEU A 13 8.08 31.10 -24.02
CA LEU A 13 7.02 30.66 -23.14
C LEU A 13 6.61 29.31 -23.67
N PHE A 14 7.20 28.21 -23.17
CA PHE A 14 6.58 26.89 -23.11
C PHE A 14 7.51 25.93 -22.36
N LEU A 15 6.89 25.05 -21.56
CA LEU A 15 7.46 23.86 -20.89
C LEU A 15 8.00 24.03 -19.47
N VAL A 16 7.16 24.48 -18.54
CA VAL A 16 7.24 23.99 -17.15
C VAL A 16 5.83 23.88 -16.55
N SER A 17 5.04 22.92 -17.01
CA SER A 17 3.73 22.63 -16.39
C SER A 17 3.33 21.16 -16.58
N SER A 18 4.21 20.24 -16.20
CA SER A 18 3.89 18.79 -16.21
C SER A 18 4.59 18.01 -15.10
N CYS A 19 4.65 18.53 -13.86
CA CYS A 19 5.19 17.79 -12.72
C CYS A 19 4.36 18.03 -11.45
N SER A 20 3.08 17.70 -11.48
CA SER A 20 2.25 17.67 -10.25
C SER A 20 1.47 16.37 -10.06
N LEU A 21 1.26 15.56 -11.11
CA LEU A 21 0.59 14.25 -10.96
C LEU A 21 1.51 13.15 -10.40
N ASN A 22 2.83 13.23 -10.62
CA ASN A 22 3.77 12.18 -10.20
C ASN A 22 4.18 12.25 -8.72
N ALA A 23 3.99 13.39 -8.05
CA ALA A 23 4.45 13.57 -6.67
C ALA A 23 3.62 12.75 -5.66
N THR A 24 2.30 12.66 -5.86
CA THR A 24 1.41 11.89 -4.97
C THR A 24 1.58 10.38 -5.14
N LEU A 25 1.72 9.90 -6.38
CA LEU A 25 2.01 8.49 -6.70
C LEU A 25 3.37 8.03 -6.15
N ALA A 26 4.40 8.87 -6.29
CA ALA A 26 5.71 8.58 -5.72
C ALA A 26 5.66 8.45 -4.19
N ASN A 27 4.82 9.25 -3.51
CA ASN A 27 4.74 9.24 -2.05
C ASN A 27 4.14 7.93 -1.50
N ASN A 28 3.03 7.44 -2.06
CA ASN A 28 2.38 6.24 -1.53
C ASN A 28 3.15 4.95 -1.81
N SER A 29 3.80 4.86 -2.98
CA SER A 29 4.72 3.77 -3.29
C SER A 29 5.87 3.70 -2.27
N ILE A 30 6.50 4.84 -1.97
CA ILE A 30 7.59 4.92 -0.99
C ILE A 30 7.11 4.54 0.42
N VAL A 31 5.97 5.11 0.85
CA VAL A 31 5.41 4.84 2.19
C VAL A 31 5.03 3.36 2.34
N GLY A 32 4.33 2.78 1.36
CA GLY A 32 3.93 1.37 1.39
C GLY A 32 5.13 0.44 1.36
N MET A 33 6.13 0.70 0.50
CA MET A 33 7.36 -0.10 0.46
C MET A 33 8.14 -0.06 1.78
N ARG A 34 8.16 1.09 2.47
CA ARG A 34 8.77 1.18 3.80
C ARG A 34 8.12 0.19 4.77
N TYR A 35 6.80 0.22 4.92
CA TYR A 35 6.11 -0.68 5.85
C TYR A 35 6.21 -2.16 5.45
N ILE A 36 6.18 -2.46 4.15
CA ILE A 36 6.44 -3.82 3.64
C ILE A 36 7.81 -4.31 4.08
N ASN A 37 8.85 -3.50 3.87
CA ASN A 37 10.23 -3.88 4.21
C ASN A 37 10.44 -4.01 5.72
N GLU A 38 9.86 -3.10 6.52
CA GLU A 38 9.91 -3.16 7.98
C GLU A 38 9.21 -4.41 8.52
N CYS A 39 7.99 -4.69 8.03
CA CYS A 39 7.23 -5.88 8.41
C CYS A 39 7.98 -7.16 8.03
N LYS A 40 8.47 -7.24 6.78
CA LYS A 40 9.27 -8.36 6.29
C LYS A 40 10.50 -8.59 7.15
N SER A 41 11.31 -7.56 7.36
CA SER A 41 12.55 -7.65 8.13
C SER A 41 12.30 -8.09 9.58
N PHE A 42 11.19 -7.65 10.17
CA PHE A 42 10.81 -8.08 11.51
C PHE A 42 10.40 -9.56 11.54
N ILE A 43 9.53 -10.00 10.63
CA ILE A 43 9.07 -11.40 10.55
C ILE A 43 10.26 -12.32 10.35
N GLU A 44 11.12 -12.01 9.37
CA GLU A 44 12.28 -12.86 9.05
C GLU A 44 13.26 -12.95 10.22
N ARG A 45 13.47 -11.84 10.94
CA ARG A 45 14.29 -11.85 12.16
C ARG A 45 13.66 -12.64 13.30
N ARG A 46 12.34 -12.53 13.47
CA ARG A 46 11.60 -13.14 14.59
C ARG A 46 11.46 -14.66 14.42
N THR A 47 11.19 -15.10 13.20
CA THR A 47 10.96 -16.50 12.85
C THR A 47 12.24 -17.22 12.45
N SER A 48 13.30 -16.49 12.06
CA SER A 48 14.48 -17.05 11.39
C SER A 48 14.15 -17.74 10.06
N GLU A 49 12.98 -17.44 9.48
CA GLU A 49 12.52 -17.96 8.19
C GLU A 49 12.37 -16.81 7.20
N ALA A 50 12.77 -17.02 5.94
CA ALA A 50 12.49 -16.07 4.88
C ALA A 50 10.98 -16.02 4.58
N ILE A 51 10.48 -14.87 4.11
CA ILE A 51 9.11 -14.79 3.60
C ILE A 51 8.93 -15.83 2.49
N SER A 52 7.86 -16.64 2.60
CA SER A 52 7.53 -17.71 1.66
C SER A 52 7.60 -17.24 0.21
N GLU A 53 8.13 -18.11 -0.66
CA GLU A 53 8.17 -17.85 -2.10
C GLU A 53 6.78 -17.71 -2.71
N ASN A 54 5.77 -18.39 -2.13
CA ASN A 54 4.39 -18.39 -2.58
C ASN A 54 3.65 -17.07 -2.34
N ILE A 55 4.18 -16.19 -1.49
CA ILE A 55 3.59 -14.85 -1.31
C ILE A 55 3.90 -14.05 -2.57
N ASP A 56 2.85 -13.64 -3.28
CA ASP A 56 2.92 -12.88 -4.52
C ASP A 56 2.37 -11.46 -4.37
N THR A 57 1.68 -11.17 -3.27
CA THR A 57 0.96 -9.91 -3.09
C THR A 57 1.17 -9.37 -1.68
N ALA A 58 1.29 -8.04 -1.59
CA ALA A 58 1.24 -7.31 -0.33
C ALA A 58 0.18 -6.20 -0.41
N TYR A 59 -0.73 -6.21 0.56
CA TYR A 59 -1.73 -5.18 0.78
C TYR A 59 -1.25 -4.25 1.89
N VAL A 60 -1.33 -2.95 1.69
CA VAL A 60 -1.04 -1.94 2.72
C VAL A 60 -2.28 -1.10 2.94
N GLU A 61 -2.88 -1.22 4.10
CA GLU A 61 -4.06 -0.47 4.53
C GLU A 61 -3.61 0.66 5.46
N ILE A 62 -3.86 1.91 5.05
CA ILE A 62 -3.52 3.11 5.80
C ILE A 62 -4.79 3.64 6.46
N PHE A 63 -4.84 3.50 7.77
CA PHE A 63 -5.87 4.04 8.64
C PHE A 63 -5.43 5.40 9.19
N LYS A 64 -6.36 6.14 9.79
CA LYS A 64 -6.01 7.39 10.48
C LYS A 64 -5.02 7.17 11.64
N LYS A 65 -5.14 6.03 12.32
CA LYS A 65 -4.34 5.70 13.51
C LYS A 65 -3.06 4.92 13.23
N GLY A 66 -2.90 4.36 12.04
CA GLY A 66 -1.77 3.51 11.74
C GLY A 66 -1.86 2.80 10.38
N VAL A 67 -1.04 1.77 10.22
CA VAL A 67 -0.92 1.02 8.96
C VAL A 67 -0.95 -0.47 9.23
N VAL A 68 -1.68 -1.23 8.40
CA VAL A 68 -1.64 -2.68 8.38
C VAL A 68 -1.03 -3.15 7.06
N VAL A 69 -0.15 -4.13 7.13
CA VAL A 69 0.44 -4.81 5.97
C VAL A 69 0.00 -6.26 6.00
N ALA A 70 -0.56 -6.78 4.92
CA ALA A 70 -0.89 -8.20 4.78
C ALA A 70 -0.17 -8.81 3.58
N PHE A 71 0.49 -9.94 3.79
CA PHE A 71 1.17 -10.74 2.78
C PHE A 71 0.33 -11.95 2.39
N THR A 72 0.04 -12.09 1.10
CA THR A 72 -0.90 -13.08 0.60
C THR A 72 -0.35 -13.84 -0.61
N ASP A 73 -0.87 -15.06 -0.79
CA ASP A 73 -0.90 -15.78 -2.06
C ASP A 73 -2.26 -15.47 -2.70
N GLY A 74 -2.25 -14.87 -3.89
CA GLY A 74 -3.44 -14.47 -4.63
C GLY A 74 -4.16 -13.23 -4.09
N ALA A 75 -5.14 -12.77 -4.86
CA ALA A 75 -5.89 -11.55 -4.62
C ALA A 75 -7.01 -11.72 -3.57
N VAL A 76 -7.12 -10.76 -2.63
CA VAL A 76 -8.14 -10.76 -1.56
C VAL A 76 -9.57 -10.43 -2.04
N GLY A 77 -9.67 -9.70 -3.16
CA GLY A 77 -10.93 -9.31 -3.77
C GLY A 77 -11.34 -7.84 -3.61
N THR A 78 -10.50 -6.97 -3.03
CA THR A 78 -10.80 -5.53 -2.93
C THR A 78 -10.45 -4.77 -4.21
N PHE A 79 -9.41 -5.19 -4.94
CA PHE A 79 -8.97 -4.61 -6.22
C PHE A 79 -9.48 -5.39 -7.46
N GLY A 80 -10.40 -6.34 -7.28
CA GLY A 80 -10.86 -7.23 -8.34
C GLY A 80 -11.52 -8.49 -7.80
N VAL A 81 -11.63 -9.52 -8.64
CA VAL A 81 -12.16 -10.83 -8.22
C VAL A 81 -11.17 -11.47 -7.24
N ARG A 82 -11.68 -12.05 -6.16
CA ARG A 82 -10.88 -12.82 -5.21
C ARG A 82 -10.40 -14.11 -5.84
N ASP A 83 -9.14 -14.44 -5.65
CA ASP A 83 -8.60 -15.71 -6.10
C ASP A 83 -9.13 -16.86 -5.22
N LYS A 84 -9.55 -17.95 -5.86
CA LYS A 84 -10.03 -19.15 -5.15
C LYS A 84 -8.98 -19.75 -4.22
N GLY A 85 -7.70 -19.56 -4.55
CA GLY A 85 -6.55 -20.01 -3.77
C GLY A 85 -6.08 -19.02 -2.71
N TYR A 86 -6.78 -17.90 -2.50
CA TYR A 86 -6.35 -16.84 -1.61
C TYR A 86 -5.92 -17.38 -0.24
N LYS A 87 -4.74 -16.97 0.21
CA LYS A 87 -4.24 -17.27 1.55
C LYS A 87 -3.45 -16.10 2.12
N GLN A 88 -3.86 -15.59 3.28
CA GLN A 88 -3.03 -14.69 4.08
C GLN A 88 -1.99 -15.51 4.85
N HIS A 89 -0.72 -15.20 4.64
CA HIS A 89 0.40 -15.85 5.31
C HIS A 89 0.81 -15.09 6.56
N TRP A 90 0.94 -13.78 6.47
CA TRP A 90 1.39 -12.93 7.56
C TRP A 90 0.72 -11.56 7.46
N ALA A 91 0.55 -10.89 8.59
CA ALA A 91 0.23 -9.48 8.60
C ALA A 91 0.92 -8.76 9.75
N CYS A 92 1.24 -7.48 9.57
CA CYS A 92 1.81 -6.59 10.57
C CYS A 92 0.89 -5.39 10.79
N GLY A 93 0.82 -4.89 12.01
CA GLY A 93 0.20 -3.60 12.31
C GLY A 93 1.21 -2.62 12.89
N PHE A 94 1.10 -1.36 12.47
CA PHE A 94 1.95 -0.26 12.89
C PHE A 94 1.09 0.87 13.46
N LEU A 95 1.32 1.27 14.70
CA LEU A 95 0.71 2.45 15.30
C LEU A 95 1.79 3.50 15.52
N ARG A 96 1.55 4.74 15.07
CA ARG A 96 2.53 5.84 15.21
C ARG A 96 3.94 5.49 14.68
N ASN A 97 4.02 4.67 13.64
CA ASN A 97 5.26 4.11 13.05
C ASN A 97 6.01 3.08 13.91
N GLU A 98 5.39 2.57 14.97
CA GLU A 98 5.91 1.45 15.75
C GLU A 98 5.17 0.17 15.37
N LEU A 99 5.90 -0.91 15.10
CA LEU A 99 5.30 -2.22 14.85
C LEU A 99 4.71 -2.75 16.15
N VAL A 100 3.39 -2.90 16.19
CA VAL A 100 2.64 -3.25 17.40
C VAL A 100 2.08 -4.66 17.41
N TYR A 101 1.88 -5.28 16.25
CA TYR A 101 1.55 -6.71 16.18
C TYR A 101 2.03 -7.35 14.88
N VAL A 102 2.20 -8.67 14.95
CA VAL A 102 2.33 -9.56 13.80
C VAL A 102 1.32 -10.68 13.99
N THR A 103 0.45 -10.90 13.03
CA THR A 103 -0.41 -12.08 12.99
C THR A 103 0.11 -13.04 11.94
N ALA A 104 0.32 -14.28 12.37
CA ALA A 104 0.41 -15.45 11.51
C ALA A 104 -0.90 -16.22 11.64
N PRO A 105 -1.23 -17.16 10.75
CA PRO A 105 -2.27 -18.16 11.02
C PRO A 105 -2.02 -19.00 12.29
N MET A 106 -0.92 -18.81 13.04
CA MET A 106 -0.56 -19.63 14.21
C MET A 106 0.15 -18.89 15.38
N GLN A 107 0.05 -17.56 15.55
CA GLN A 107 0.69 -16.90 16.70
C GLN A 107 -0.23 -15.89 17.41
N GLU A 108 -0.22 -15.94 18.74
CA GLU A 108 -0.81 -14.91 19.59
C GLU A 108 -0.16 -13.55 19.26
N PRO A 109 -0.93 -12.46 19.19
CA PRO A 109 -0.39 -11.14 18.94
C PRO A 109 0.71 -10.84 19.97
N ILE A 110 1.82 -10.26 19.50
CA ILE A 110 2.99 -9.95 20.34
C ILE A 110 2.65 -8.94 21.46
N TRP A 111 1.49 -8.27 21.37
CA TRP A 111 1.02 -7.31 22.36
C TRP A 111 -0.52 -7.25 22.42
N ASP A 112 -1.09 -7.18 23.63
CA ASP A 112 -2.50 -6.87 23.86
C ASP A 112 -2.75 -5.38 23.58
N LEU A 113 -3.05 -5.03 22.33
CA LEU A 113 -3.50 -3.69 21.98
C LEU A 113 -4.74 -3.34 22.80
N LYS A 114 -4.77 -2.13 23.36
CA LYS A 114 -5.98 -1.62 23.99
C LYS A 114 -7.10 -1.57 22.95
N PRO A 115 -8.38 -1.75 23.33
CA PRO A 115 -9.49 -1.74 22.38
C PRO A 115 -9.47 -0.54 21.42
N GLU A 116 -9.15 0.66 21.92
CA GLU A 116 -9.05 1.90 21.14
C GLU A 116 -7.88 1.94 20.12
N GLU A 117 -6.89 1.08 20.30
CA GLU A 117 -5.71 0.96 19.43
C GLU A 117 -5.90 -0.11 18.34
N ARG A 118 -6.95 -0.94 18.43
CA ARG A 118 -7.23 -2.00 17.46
C ARG A 118 -7.71 -1.41 16.15
N PHE A 119 -7.14 -1.86 15.03
CA PHE A 119 -7.62 -1.53 13.69
C PHE A 119 -9.02 -2.12 13.50
N GLU A 120 -10.02 -1.26 13.30
CA GLU A 120 -11.39 -1.72 13.08
C GLU A 120 -11.65 -1.73 11.58
N ASN A 121 -12.14 -2.85 11.05
CA ASN A 121 -12.36 -3.11 9.62
C ASN A 121 -13.45 -2.23 8.97
N TYR A 122 -13.98 -1.22 9.68
CA TYR A 122 -15.10 -0.39 9.25
C TYR A 122 -14.77 1.11 9.25
N GLU A 123 -13.51 1.50 9.43
CA GLU A 123 -13.12 2.89 9.19
C GLU A 123 -13.32 3.20 7.69
N LEU A 124 -14.20 4.15 7.37
CA LEU A 124 -14.55 4.48 5.97
C LEU A 124 -13.45 5.28 5.25
N ASP A 125 -12.45 5.76 5.98
CA ASP A 125 -11.31 6.54 5.46
C ASP A 125 -10.02 5.70 5.40
N VAL A 126 -10.14 4.44 4.97
CA VAL A 126 -8.97 3.56 4.78
C VAL A 126 -8.48 3.67 3.35
N LYS A 127 -7.19 3.97 3.19
CA LYS A 127 -6.54 3.92 1.89
C LYS A 127 -5.85 2.57 1.71
N GLU A 128 -6.24 1.82 0.69
CA GLU A 128 -5.62 0.56 0.33
C GLU A 128 -4.57 0.80 -0.75
N LEU A 129 -3.38 0.22 -0.57
CA LEU A 129 -2.33 0.15 -1.57
C LEU A 129 -2.05 -1.32 -1.91
N LEU A 130 -1.84 -1.60 -3.19
CA LEU A 130 -1.55 -2.94 -3.70
C LEU A 130 -0.14 -3.02 -4.26
N PHE A 131 0.59 -4.06 -3.85
CA PHE A 131 1.92 -4.38 -4.34
C PHE A 131 1.99 -5.83 -4.82
N TYR A 132 2.54 -6.04 -6.02
CA TYR A 132 2.80 -7.38 -6.55
C TYR A 132 4.28 -7.71 -6.49
N LYS A 133 4.60 -8.97 -6.20
CA LYS A 133 5.96 -9.47 -6.18
C LYS A 133 6.40 -9.85 -7.60
N GLU A 134 7.39 -9.15 -8.11
CA GLU A 134 8.02 -9.43 -9.39
C GLU A 134 9.49 -9.75 -9.18
N LYS A 135 9.94 -10.94 -9.61
CA LYS A 135 11.35 -11.37 -9.50
C LYS A 135 11.91 -11.27 -8.06
N GLY A 136 11.07 -11.55 -7.06
CA GLY A 136 11.45 -11.56 -5.65
C GLY A 136 11.25 -10.23 -4.91
N GLU A 137 10.89 -9.16 -5.62
CA GLU A 137 10.70 -7.82 -5.03
C GLU A 137 9.25 -7.34 -5.19
N PHE A 138 8.72 -6.69 -4.16
CA PHE A 138 7.41 -6.06 -4.26
C PHE A 138 7.49 -4.76 -5.06
N LYS A 139 6.52 -4.56 -5.94
CA LYS A 139 6.35 -3.37 -6.76
C LYS A 139 4.96 -2.81 -6.60
N TYR A 140 4.89 -1.49 -6.48
CA TYR A 140 3.63 -0.78 -6.39
C TYR A 140 2.81 -0.98 -7.67
N CYS A 141 1.56 -1.39 -7.50
CA CYS A 141 0.61 -1.53 -8.59
C CYS A 141 -0.35 -0.34 -8.61
N CYS A 142 -1.14 -0.17 -7.53
CA CYS A 142 -2.24 0.78 -7.49
C CYS A 142 -2.72 1.07 -6.07
N GLU A 143 -3.66 2.02 -5.97
CA GLU A 143 -4.30 2.42 -4.73
C GLU A 143 -5.80 2.65 -4.94
N GLN A 144 -6.56 2.51 -3.86
CA GLN A 144 -7.96 2.89 -3.80
C GLN A 144 -8.35 3.33 -2.38
N LEU A 145 -9.53 3.92 -2.25
CA LEU A 145 -10.19 4.00 -0.95
C LEU A 145 -10.95 2.70 -0.71
N PHE A 146 -10.87 2.20 0.52
CA PHE A 146 -11.62 1.03 0.93
C PHE A 146 -13.12 1.32 0.78
N SER A 147 -13.82 0.38 0.15
CA SER A 147 -15.27 0.41 0.07
C SER A 147 -15.78 -1.03 0.12
N PRO A 148 -16.70 -1.35 1.06
CA PRO A 148 -17.39 -2.64 1.07
C PRO A 148 -18.10 -2.95 -0.25
N ASP A 149 -18.49 -1.91 -1.00
CA ASP A 149 -19.15 -2.08 -2.30
C ASP A 149 -18.20 -2.60 -3.37
N ASN A 150 -16.88 -2.35 -3.27
CA ASN A 150 -15.90 -2.94 -4.19
C ASN A 150 -15.86 -4.46 -4.02
N ILE A 151 -15.90 -4.95 -2.78
CA ILE A 151 -15.93 -6.39 -2.50
C ILE A 151 -17.19 -7.01 -3.10
N LYS A 152 -18.37 -6.44 -2.81
CA LYS A 152 -19.66 -6.94 -3.34
C LYS A 152 -19.72 -6.92 -4.86
N LYS A 153 -19.20 -5.85 -5.48
CA LYS A 153 -19.18 -5.69 -6.94
C LYS A 153 -18.35 -6.78 -7.60
N HIS A 154 -17.20 -7.13 -7.02
CA HIS A 154 -16.30 -8.11 -7.60
C HIS A 154 -16.58 -9.55 -7.15
N ASN A 155 -17.26 -9.71 -6.02
CA ASN A 155 -17.51 -10.98 -5.36
C ASN A 155 -18.96 -11.01 -4.84
N PRO A 156 -19.97 -11.10 -5.73
CA PRO A 156 -21.38 -10.98 -5.36
C PRO A 156 -21.91 -12.15 -4.52
N ASP A 157 -21.19 -13.28 -4.51
CA ASP A 157 -21.54 -14.48 -3.76
C ASP A 157 -20.90 -14.53 -2.35
N PHE A 158 -20.20 -13.47 -1.94
CA PHE A 158 -19.57 -13.30 -0.63
C PHE A 158 -20.43 -12.51 0.36
#